data_AF-A0A383AH07-F1
#
_entry.id   AF-A0A383AH07-F1
#
_cell.length_a   1.000
_cell.length_b   1.000
_cell.length_c   1.000
_cell.angle_alpha   90.00
_cell.angle_beta   90.00
_cell.angle_gamma   90.00
#
_symmetry.space_group_name_H-M   'P 1'
#
loop_
_entity.id
_entity.type
_entity.pdbx_description
1 polymer ?
#
loop_
_entity_poly.entity_id
_entity_poly.type
_entity_poly.pdbx_seq_one_letter_code
_entity_poly.pdbx_strand_id
1 'polypeptide(L)'
;NPTGDTVDLTDYAFARVTNAPTTVGVYEIWYDFDSASMILPHDVYIVAHASADPFILVEADMVVTGGSVLSNGDDGMALVYGNEPTSPLGPVSGGYVILDWLGDWDGDPGSGWVVAGTNNATRNHTLIRKCPISEGDISWANAAGTNAANSQWIVKPNEYWNDLGSHTWQIDSYDSVSFAICNGQNVVVGNSTYDSTGVYSDTLVAANGCDSIVTTTLNVSSSSVSITTNNITLCDGDSIVVNSNVYNSSA
;
A
#
# COMPACT_ATOMS: atom_id res chain seq x y z
N ASN A 1 -10.10 -2.21 9.95
CA ASN A 1 -10.01 -1.17 10.99
C ASN A 1 -8.55 -0.79 11.18
N PRO A 2 -8.11 0.35 10.64
CA PRO A 2 -6.71 0.76 10.71
C PRO A 2 -6.30 1.39 12.06
N THR A 3 -7.27 1.65 12.93
CA THR A 3 -7.07 2.43 14.17
C THR A 3 -6.65 1.54 15.34
N GLY A 4 -6.24 2.20 16.43
CA GLY A 4 -5.97 1.55 17.72
C GLY A 4 -7.21 1.24 18.56
N ASP A 5 -8.40 1.63 18.10
CA ASP A 5 -9.67 1.48 18.82
C ASP A 5 -10.53 0.37 18.18
N THR A 6 -11.47 -0.19 18.94
CA THR A 6 -12.46 -1.14 18.38
C THR A 6 -13.58 -0.39 17.67
N VAL A 7 -13.99 -0.87 16.50
CA VAL A 7 -15.13 -0.32 15.74
C VAL A 7 -16.37 -1.17 15.98
N ASP A 8 -17.45 -0.56 16.44
CA ASP A 8 -18.78 -1.17 16.54
C ASP A 8 -19.53 -0.99 15.23
N LEU A 9 -20.04 -2.09 14.64
CA LEU A 9 -20.74 -2.08 13.36
C LEU A 9 -22.26 -1.94 13.47
N THR A 10 -22.81 -1.72 14.67
CA THR A 10 -24.27 -1.68 14.92
C THR A 10 -25.03 -0.68 14.02
N ASP A 11 -24.45 0.48 13.73
CA ASP A 11 -25.07 1.51 12.87
C ASP A 11 -24.47 1.54 11.45
N TYR A 12 -23.74 0.50 11.07
CA TYR A 12 -23.18 0.36 9.72
C TYR A 12 -23.98 -0.65 8.92
N ALA A 13 -23.99 -0.45 7.61
CA ALA A 13 -24.58 -1.37 6.66
C ALA A 13 -23.87 -1.28 5.32
N PHE A 14 -24.13 -2.24 4.44
CA PHE A 14 -23.81 -2.10 3.03
C PHE A 14 -25.11 -2.06 2.21
N ALA A 15 -25.27 -0.97 1.46
CA ALA A 15 -26.43 -0.73 0.63
C ALA A 15 -26.03 -0.79 -0.84
N ARG A 16 -26.93 -1.27 -1.70
CA ARG A 16 -26.58 -1.54 -3.10
C ARG A 16 -27.74 -1.36 -4.06
N VAL A 17 -27.39 -1.26 -5.33
CA VAL A 17 -28.30 -1.40 -6.48
C VAL A 17 -27.95 -2.68 -7.23
N THR A 18 -28.86 -3.20 -8.06
CA THR A 18 -28.60 -4.41 -8.86
C THR A 18 -28.66 -4.09 -10.35
N ASN A 19 -27.53 -4.17 -11.05
CA ASN A 19 -27.33 -3.61 -12.39
C ASN A 19 -27.68 -2.11 -12.42
N ALA A 20 -28.54 -1.68 -13.35
CA ALA A 20 -29.00 -0.30 -13.45
C ALA A 20 -30.00 0.08 -12.35
N PRO A 21 -29.77 1.20 -11.63
CA PRO A 21 -30.65 1.63 -10.55
C PRO A 21 -32.05 1.95 -11.05
N THR A 22 -33.08 1.46 -10.36
CA THR A 22 -34.48 1.84 -10.63
C THR A 22 -34.70 3.34 -10.44
N THR A 23 -34.01 3.95 -9.47
CA THR A 23 -33.98 5.40 -9.25
C THR A 23 -32.55 5.81 -8.93
N VAL A 24 -31.99 6.69 -9.77
CA VAL A 24 -30.63 7.21 -9.62
C VAL A 24 -30.42 7.82 -8.23
N GLY A 25 -29.31 7.43 -7.58
CA GLY A 25 -28.93 7.89 -6.25
C GLY A 25 -29.70 7.24 -5.09
N VAL A 26 -30.51 6.20 -5.36
CA VAL A 26 -31.30 5.48 -4.36
C VAL A 26 -30.89 4.01 -4.36
N TYR A 27 -30.60 3.46 -3.18
CA TYR A 27 -30.32 2.04 -3.02
C TYR A 27 -31.57 1.18 -3.32
N GLU A 28 -31.38 -0.11 -3.57
CA GLU A 28 -32.48 -1.07 -3.77
C GLU A 28 -32.46 -2.16 -2.70
N ILE A 29 -31.28 -2.50 -2.19
CA ILE A 29 -31.11 -3.49 -1.15
C ILE A 29 -30.22 -2.94 -0.06
N TRP A 30 -30.62 -3.14 1.19
CA TRP A 30 -29.90 -2.77 2.39
C TRP A 30 -29.58 -4.03 3.18
N TYR A 31 -28.35 -4.15 3.67
CA TYR A 31 -27.93 -5.23 4.54
C TYR A 31 -27.15 -4.67 5.72
N ASP A 32 -27.71 -4.87 6.91
CA ASP A 32 -27.01 -4.61 8.16
C ASP A 32 -25.91 -5.67 8.38
N PHE A 33 -24.85 -5.27 9.09
CA PHE A 33 -23.93 -6.24 9.67
C PHE A 33 -24.63 -7.05 10.78
N ASP A 34 -24.10 -8.23 11.10
CA ASP A 34 -24.64 -9.04 12.19
C ASP A 34 -24.65 -8.27 13.52
N SER A 35 -25.66 -8.54 14.35
CA SER A 35 -25.85 -7.80 15.61
C SER A 35 -24.64 -7.95 16.53
N ALA A 36 -24.17 -6.84 17.09
CA ALA A 36 -22.99 -6.76 17.96
C ALA A 36 -21.65 -7.15 17.29
N SER A 37 -21.59 -7.12 15.96
CA SER A 37 -20.33 -7.24 15.24
C SER A 37 -19.40 -6.07 15.54
N MET A 38 -18.12 -6.40 15.77
CA MET A 38 -17.07 -5.45 16.08
C MET A 38 -15.83 -5.77 15.26
N ILE A 39 -15.06 -4.75 14.90
CA ILE A 39 -13.75 -4.91 14.28
C ILE A 39 -12.69 -4.47 15.29
N LEU A 40 -11.85 -5.40 15.72
CA LEU A 40 -10.75 -5.10 16.64
C LEU A 40 -9.72 -4.15 16.01
N PRO A 41 -8.87 -3.50 16.82
CA PRO A 41 -7.77 -2.68 16.31
C PRO A 41 -6.91 -3.45 15.32
N HIS A 42 -6.61 -2.83 14.17
CA HIS A 42 -5.81 -3.41 13.09
C HIS A 42 -6.37 -4.69 12.44
N ASP A 43 -7.65 -5.00 12.68
CA ASP A 43 -8.31 -6.20 12.16
C ASP A 43 -9.19 -5.89 10.93
N VAL A 44 -9.66 -6.91 10.23
CA VAL A 44 -10.63 -6.80 9.13
C VAL A 44 -11.96 -7.45 9.49
N TYR A 45 -13.02 -7.16 8.74
CA TYR A 45 -14.30 -7.85 8.84
C TYR A 45 -14.68 -8.34 7.45
N ILE A 46 -14.90 -9.64 7.29
CA ILE A 46 -15.08 -10.29 5.99
C ILE A 46 -16.54 -10.69 5.82
N VAL A 47 -17.18 -10.09 4.82
CA VAL A 47 -18.51 -10.50 4.34
C VAL A 47 -18.34 -11.36 3.09
N ALA A 48 -18.86 -12.58 3.11
CA ALA A 48 -18.78 -13.52 2.00
C ALA A 48 -20.15 -14.08 1.62
N HIS A 49 -20.39 -14.30 0.33
CA HIS A 49 -21.57 -15.06 -0.09
C HIS A 49 -21.35 -16.55 0.18
N ALA A 50 -22.40 -17.28 0.55
CA ALA A 50 -22.33 -18.71 0.90
C ALA A 50 -21.83 -19.64 -0.22
N SER A 51 -21.78 -19.15 -1.46
CA SER A 51 -21.19 -19.86 -2.61
C SER A 51 -19.74 -19.50 -2.90
N ALA A 52 -19.11 -18.67 -2.06
CA ALA A 52 -17.71 -18.31 -2.21
C ALA A 52 -16.80 -19.54 -2.05
N ASP A 53 -15.55 -19.40 -2.49
CA ASP A 53 -14.55 -20.44 -2.31
C ASP A 53 -14.37 -20.78 -0.81
N PRO A 54 -14.18 -22.06 -0.44
CA PRO A 54 -13.93 -22.45 0.94
C PRO A 54 -12.79 -21.69 1.63
N PHE A 55 -11.76 -21.26 0.91
CA PHE A 55 -10.69 -20.42 1.47
C PHE A 55 -11.21 -19.08 1.98
N ILE A 56 -12.20 -18.48 1.31
CA ILE A 56 -12.85 -17.24 1.74
C ILE A 56 -13.79 -17.52 2.92
N LEU A 57 -14.57 -18.60 2.85
CA LEU A 57 -15.57 -18.92 3.87
C LEU A 57 -14.96 -19.23 5.25
N VAL A 58 -13.72 -19.71 5.30
CA VAL A 58 -13.01 -19.96 6.58
C VAL A 58 -12.65 -18.65 7.29
N GLU A 59 -12.38 -17.60 6.53
CA GLU A 59 -12.00 -16.28 7.06
C GLU A 59 -13.22 -15.34 7.22
N ALA A 60 -14.41 -15.76 6.80
CA ALA A 60 -15.59 -14.91 6.80
C ALA A 60 -16.19 -14.73 8.20
N ASP A 61 -16.37 -13.48 8.61
CA ASP A 61 -17.10 -13.11 9.83
C ASP A 61 -18.61 -13.15 9.62
N MET A 62 -19.06 -12.80 8.41
CA MET A 62 -20.47 -12.82 8.01
C MET A 62 -20.64 -13.58 6.70
N VAL A 63 -21.53 -14.58 6.70
CA VAL A 63 -21.87 -15.33 5.50
C VAL A 63 -23.31 -15.04 5.10
N VAL A 64 -23.47 -14.43 3.92
CA VAL A 64 -24.78 -14.09 3.38
C VAL A 64 -25.30 -15.16 2.43
N THR A 65 -26.59 -15.46 2.53
CA THR A 65 -27.27 -16.46 1.69
C THR A 65 -28.27 -15.78 0.75
N GLY A 66 -28.05 -15.90 -0.56
CA GLY A 66 -29.00 -15.42 -1.58
C GLY A 66 -28.30 -14.73 -2.75
N GLY A 67 -28.67 -15.09 -3.97
CA GLY A 67 -27.97 -14.68 -5.19
C GLY A 67 -27.98 -13.18 -5.52
N SER A 68 -28.68 -12.35 -4.73
CA SER A 68 -28.77 -10.90 -4.91
C SER A 68 -28.23 -10.12 -3.71
N VAL A 69 -27.51 -10.77 -2.78
CA VAL A 69 -26.97 -10.06 -1.61
C VAL A 69 -25.71 -9.28 -1.98
N LEU A 70 -24.71 -9.94 -2.58
CA LEU A 70 -23.45 -9.31 -3.00
C LEU A 70 -23.38 -9.06 -4.50
N SER A 71 -22.49 -8.15 -4.91
CA SER A 71 -22.28 -7.75 -6.30
C SER A 71 -21.79 -8.92 -7.16
N ASN A 72 -22.27 -9.00 -8.39
CA ASN A 72 -21.74 -9.92 -9.41
C ASN A 72 -20.60 -9.30 -10.24
N GLY A 73 -20.25 -8.03 -9.97
CA GLY A 73 -19.27 -7.26 -10.72
C GLY A 73 -19.77 -5.92 -11.26
N ASP A 74 -21.01 -5.79 -11.72
CA ASP A 74 -21.53 -4.52 -12.28
C ASP A 74 -22.36 -3.70 -11.29
N ASP A 75 -22.74 -4.31 -10.17
CA ASP A 75 -23.57 -3.66 -9.16
C ASP A 75 -22.82 -2.59 -8.36
N GLY A 76 -23.47 -1.46 -8.11
CA GLY A 76 -22.97 -0.42 -7.21
C GLY A 76 -23.26 -0.72 -5.75
N MET A 77 -22.24 -0.62 -4.89
CA MET A 77 -22.33 -0.91 -3.46
C MET A 77 -21.65 0.21 -2.65
N ALA A 78 -22.32 0.65 -1.59
CA ALA A 78 -21.80 1.62 -0.64
C ALA A 78 -21.69 1.01 0.75
N LEU A 79 -20.62 1.35 1.46
CA LEU A 79 -20.62 1.30 2.92
C LEU A 79 -21.37 2.53 3.43
N VAL A 80 -22.34 2.34 4.32
CA VAL A 80 -23.17 3.41 4.86
C VAL A 80 -23.16 3.39 6.39
N TYR A 81 -23.45 4.55 6.97
CA TYR A 81 -23.67 4.73 8.41
C TYR A 81 -25.02 5.40 8.66
N GLY A 82 -25.81 4.80 9.54
CA GLY A 82 -27.21 5.15 9.78
C GLY A 82 -28.10 3.92 9.73
N ASN A 83 -29.40 4.13 9.92
CA ASN A 83 -30.40 3.06 9.92
C ASN A 83 -31.12 3.01 8.57
N GLU A 84 -31.59 1.82 8.18
CA GLU A 84 -32.42 1.67 6.98
C GLU A 84 -33.68 2.54 7.09
N PRO A 85 -33.96 3.42 6.11
CA PRO A 85 -35.23 4.12 6.03
C PRO A 85 -36.42 3.16 5.84
N THR A 86 -37.64 3.59 6.15
CA THR A 86 -38.85 2.75 5.98
C THR A 86 -39.18 2.37 4.53
N SER A 87 -38.49 2.97 3.58
CA SER A 87 -38.56 2.70 2.14
C SER A 87 -37.27 3.17 1.49
N PRO A 88 -36.84 2.59 0.35
CA PRO A 88 -35.64 3.04 -0.35
C PRO A 88 -35.66 4.54 -0.68
N LEU A 89 -34.67 5.26 -0.15
CA LEU A 89 -34.48 6.69 -0.31
C LEU A 89 -32.99 6.97 -0.48
N GLY A 90 -32.64 8.07 -1.16
CA GLY A 90 -31.25 8.54 -1.21
C GLY A 90 -30.78 9.03 0.16
N PRO A 91 -29.46 9.20 0.37
CA PRO A 91 -28.85 9.43 1.69
C PRO A 91 -29.44 10.62 2.46
N VAL A 92 -29.66 11.75 1.77
CA VAL A 92 -30.21 12.97 2.39
C VAL A 92 -31.64 12.78 2.90
N SER A 93 -32.51 12.18 2.08
CA SER A 93 -33.91 11.96 2.45
C SER A 93 -34.09 10.78 3.39
N GLY A 94 -33.19 9.79 3.32
CA GLY A 94 -33.18 8.61 4.19
C GLY A 94 -32.54 8.86 5.56
N GLY A 95 -31.72 9.92 5.70
CA GLY A 95 -31.08 10.24 6.98
C GLY A 95 -29.88 9.35 7.31
N TYR A 96 -29.18 8.84 6.30
CA TYR A 96 -27.94 8.07 6.44
C TYR A 96 -26.81 8.72 5.62
N VAL A 97 -25.57 8.34 5.90
CA VAL A 97 -24.38 8.84 5.19
C VAL A 97 -23.70 7.72 4.45
N ILE A 98 -23.11 8.07 3.29
CA ILE A 98 -22.27 7.16 2.52
C ILE A 98 -20.82 7.40 2.94
N LEU A 99 -20.10 6.33 3.23
CA LEU A 99 -18.74 6.36 3.74
C LEU A 99 -17.71 5.98 2.66
N ASP A 100 -18.00 4.96 1.85
CA ASP A 100 -17.11 4.52 0.77
C ASP A 100 -17.92 3.84 -0.33
N TRP A 101 -17.30 3.71 -1.50
CA TRP A 101 -17.91 3.16 -2.70
C TRP A 101 -17.13 2.01 -3.33
N LEU A 102 -17.89 1.06 -3.88
CA LEU A 102 -17.48 0.15 -4.95
C LEU A 102 -18.53 0.21 -6.06
N GLY A 103 -18.25 0.93 -7.15
CA GLY A 103 -19.28 1.37 -8.10
C GLY A 103 -20.03 2.61 -7.61
N ASP A 104 -21.18 2.93 -8.19
CA ASP A 104 -22.08 3.98 -7.70
C ASP A 104 -23.55 3.62 -7.96
N TRP A 105 -24.47 4.47 -7.50
CA TRP A 105 -25.92 4.31 -7.75
C TRP A 105 -26.43 5.22 -8.87
N ASP A 106 -25.54 5.69 -9.75
CA ASP A 106 -25.89 6.60 -10.85
C ASP A 106 -26.02 5.88 -12.20
N GLY A 107 -25.52 4.65 -12.30
CA GLY A 107 -25.65 3.85 -13.51
C GLY A 107 -25.13 2.42 -13.37
N ASP A 108 -24.95 1.78 -14.53
CA ASP A 108 -24.51 0.40 -14.67
C ASP A 108 -23.44 0.31 -15.78
N PRO A 109 -22.24 -0.23 -15.48
CA PRO A 109 -21.18 -0.42 -16.48
C PRO A 109 -21.47 -1.59 -17.45
N GLY A 110 -22.51 -2.39 -17.18
CA GLY A 110 -23.01 -3.52 -17.97
C GLY A 110 -22.24 -4.83 -17.81
N SER A 111 -21.10 -4.83 -17.09
CA SER A 111 -20.38 -6.06 -16.74
C SER A 111 -19.49 -5.85 -15.52
N GLY A 112 -18.59 -4.87 -15.54
CA GLY A 112 -17.81 -4.52 -14.36
C GLY A 112 -17.15 -3.16 -14.51
N TRP A 113 -17.04 -2.45 -13.41
CA TRP A 113 -16.46 -1.13 -13.35
C TRP A 113 -14.98 -1.18 -13.75
N VAL A 114 -14.55 -0.16 -14.49
CA VAL A 114 -13.14 0.06 -14.80
C VAL A 114 -12.46 0.61 -13.55
N VAL A 115 -11.34 0.02 -13.14
CA VAL A 115 -10.55 0.49 -11.99
C VAL A 115 -9.09 0.52 -12.39
N ALA A 116 -8.40 1.63 -12.09
CA ALA A 116 -7.00 1.83 -12.46
C ALA A 116 -6.69 1.59 -13.96
N GLY A 117 -7.67 1.84 -14.84
CA GLY A 117 -7.57 1.59 -16.28
C GLY A 117 -7.77 0.13 -16.72
N THR A 118 -8.06 -0.78 -15.78
CA THR A 118 -8.37 -2.18 -16.07
C THR A 118 -9.87 -2.37 -16.28
N ASN A 119 -10.27 -2.88 -17.44
CA ASN A 119 -11.68 -3.15 -17.75
C ASN A 119 -12.24 -4.29 -16.89
N ASN A 120 -13.50 -4.18 -16.45
CA ASN A 120 -14.19 -5.20 -15.65
C ASN A 120 -13.44 -5.58 -14.35
N ALA A 121 -12.79 -4.59 -13.72
CA ALA A 121 -11.95 -4.82 -12.55
C ALA A 121 -12.76 -5.22 -11.31
N THR A 122 -14.05 -4.87 -11.21
CA THR A 122 -14.91 -5.33 -10.10
C THR A 122 -15.51 -6.73 -10.30
N ARG A 123 -15.40 -7.32 -11.50
CA ARG A 123 -16.07 -8.61 -11.82
C ARG A 123 -15.19 -9.84 -11.62
N ASN A 124 -13.97 -9.83 -12.13
CA ASN A 124 -13.06 -10.99 -12.16
C ASN A 124 -11.63 -10.60 -11.76
N HIS A 125 -11.50 -9.80 -10.71
CA HIS A 125 -10.21 -9.41 -10.13
C HIS A 125 -10.36 -9.26 -8.62
N THR A 126 -9.26 -9.38 -7.89
CA THR A 126 -9.21 -8.94 -6.50
C THR A 126 -8.83 -7.46 -6.46
N LEU A 127 -9.65 -6.64 -5.81
CA LEU A 127 -9.36 -5.23 -5.56
C LEU A 127 -8.87 -5.07 -4.13
N ILE A 128 -7.73 -4.40 -3.99
CA ILE A 128 -7.12 -4.14 -2.68
C ILE A 128 -6.93 -2.64 -2.56
N ARG A 129 -7.45 -2.04 -1.49
CA ARG A 129 -7.23 -0.62 -1.25
C ARG A 129 -5.74 -0.34 -1.10
N LYS A 130 -5.24 0.75 -1.66
CA LYS A 130 -3.84 1.13 -1.48
C LYS A 130 -3.60 1.54 -0.04
N CYS A 131 -2.39 1.23 0.41
CA CYS A 131 -1.93 1.46 1.77
C CYS A 131 -2.08 2.89 2.31
N PRO A 132 -1.88 3.97 1.52
CA PRO A 132 -2.05 5.33 2.04
C PRO A 132 -3.51 5.73 2.27
N ILE A 133 -4.48 4.93 1.82
CA ILE A 133 -5.87 5.34 1.78
C ILE A 133 -6.52 5.16 3.13
N SER A 134 -6.54 6.31 3.81
CA SER A 134 -7.05 6.70 5.12
C SER A 134 -8.47 6.30 5.53
N GLU A 135 -9.29 6.31 4.51
CA GLU A 135 -10.68 6.68 4.64
C GLU A 135 -11.38 6.31 3.34
N GLY A 136 -12.68 6.09 3.45
CA GLY A 136 -13.50 5.88 2.28
C GLY A 136 -13.57 7.14 1.42
N ASP A 137 -13.89 6.96 0.14
CA ASP A 137 -14.10 8.06 -0.79
C ASP A 137 -15.55 8.05 -1.25
N ILE A 138 -16.23 9.18 -1.10
CA ILE A 138 -17.63 9.35 -1.50
C ILE A 138 -17.81 9.64 -3.00
N SER A 139 -16.72 9.60 -3.78
CA SER A 139 -16.72 9.67 -5.24
C SER A 139 -16.06 8.42 -5.83
N TRP A 140 -16.88 7.52 -6.38
CA TRP A 140 -16.37 6.31 -7.04
C TRP A 140 -15.40 6.63 -8.18
N ALA A 141 -15.67 7.66 -8.99
CA ALA A 141 -14.77 8.07 -10.07
C ALA A 141 -13.37 8.45 -9.55
N ASN A 142 -13.28 9.09 -8.38
CA ASN A 142 -12.01 9.39 -7.73
C ASN A 142 -11.34 8.11 -7.18
N ALA A 143 -12.12 7.29 -6.48
CA ALA A 143 -11.61 6.05 -5.89
C ALA A 143 -11.08 5.07 -6.95
N ALA A 144 -11.87 4.84 -8.01
CA ALA A 144 -11.54 3.95 -9.11
C ALA A 144 -10.32 4.43 -9.90
N GLY A 145 -10.22 5.75 -10.13
CA GLY A 145 -9.17 6.36 -10.94
C GLY A 145 -9.15 5.86 -12.39
N THR A 146 -8.23 6.39 -13.18
CA THR A 146 -8.09 6.07 -14.62
C THR A 146 -6.84 5.27 -14.94
N ASN A 147 -5.89 5.18 -14.01
CA ASN A 147 -4.66 4.40 -14.14
C ASN A 147 -4.13 3.99 -12.75
N ALA A 148 -3.11 3.15 -12.74
CA ALA A 148 -2.49 2.68 -11.51
C ALA A 148 -1.88 3.79 -10.64
N ALA A 149 -1.58 4.98 -11.15
CA ALA A 149 -1.02 6.07 -10.35
C ALA A 149 -2.10 6.81 -9.55
N ASN A 150 -3.21 7.17 -10.18
CA ASN A 150 -4.28 7.96 -9.53
C ASN A 150 -5.39 7.13 -8.88
N SER A 151 -5.49 5.83 -9.16
CA SER A 151 -6.46 4.96 -8.49
C SER A 151 -6.13 4.79 -7.00
N GLN A 152 -7.15 4.63 -6.18
CA GLN A 152 -7.03 4.23 -4.78
C GLN A 152 -6.95 2.71 -4.60
N TRP A 153 -7.04 1.95 -5.69
CA TRP A 153 -7.05 0.49 -5.69
C TRP A 153 -5.82 -0.07 -6.40
N ILE A 154 -5.41 -1.26 -5.95
CA ILE A 154 -4.52 -2.16 -6.64
C ILE A 154 -5.40 -3.24 -7.26
N VAL A 155 -5.30 -3.42 -8.57
CA VAL A 155 -6.02 -4.48 -9.29
C VAL A 155 -5.11 -5.70 -9.39
N LYS A 156 -5.49 -6.78 -8.72
CA LYS A 156 -4.80 -8.08 -8.77
C LYS A 156 -5.56 -9.06 -9.67
N PRO A 157 -4.90 -10.12 -10.17
CA PRO A 157 -5.60 -11.18 -10.90
C PRO A 157 -6.77 -11.78 -10.11
N ASN A 158 -7.73 -12.39 -10.82
CA ASN A 158 -8.78 -13.18 -10.19
C ASN A 158 -8.20 -14.24 -9.24
N GLU A 159 -8.90 -14.52 -8.14
CA GLU A 159 -8.47 -15.47 -7.10
C GLU A 159 -7.11 -15.14 -6.44
N TYR A 160 -6.78 -13.86 -6.31
CA TYR A 160 -5.64 -13.45 -5.48
C TYR A 160 -6.09 -13.35 -4.02
N TRP A 161 -5.53 -14.20 -3.15
CA TRP A 161 -5.94 -14.32 -1.74
C TRP A 161 -4.81 -14.08 -0.74
N ASN A 162 -3.62 -13.66 -1.18
CA ASN A 162 -2.46 -13.53 -0.27
C ASN A 162 -2.70 -12.55 0.88
N ASP A 163 -3.60 -11.58 0.69
CA ASP A 163 -3.96 -10.57 1.69
C ASP A 163 -5.32 -10.87 2.36
N LEU A 164 -5.98 -12.00 2.05
CA LEU A 164 -7.24 -12.38 2.69
C LEU A 164 -7.06 -12.51 4.21
N GLY A 165 -8.02 -12.00 4.99
CA GLY A 165 -7.92 -11.99 6.45
C GLY A 165 -7.03 -10.88 7.01
N SER A 166 -6.46 -10.00 6.18
CA SER A 166 -5.60 -8.92 6.64
C SER A 166 -5.66 -7.69 5.75
N HIS A 167 -5.24 -6.54 6.27
CA HIS A 167 -5.03 -5.37 5.45
C HIS A 167 -3.85 -4.58 5.97
N THR A 168 -2.83 -4.40 5.13
CA THR A 168 -1.65 -3.60 5.49
C THR A 168 -2.00 -2.12 5.37
N TRP A 169 -2.05 -1.46 6.52
CA TRP A 169 -2.38 -0.05 6.62
C TRP A 169 -1.26 0.64 7.37
N GLN A 170 -0.39 1.28 6.58
CA GLN A 170 0.85 1.91 7.00
C GLN A 170 1.91 0.92 7.55
N ILE A 171 3.10 0.93 6.95
CA ILE A 171 4.31 1.31 7.69
C ILE A 171 5.16 2.04 6.63
N ASP A 172 5.28 3.36 6.76
CA ASP A 172 6.49 4.03 6.27
C ASP A 172 7.62 3.34 7.01
N SER A 173 8.25 2.36 6.38
CA SER A 173 9.40 1.67 6.96
C SER A 173 10.52 2.70 6.93
N TYR A 174 10.67 3.42 8.04
CA TYR A 174 11.81 4.28 8.27
C TYR A 174 13.01 3.39 8.56
N ASP A 175 13.82 3.15 7.53
CA ASP A 175 15.10 2.50 7.70
C ASP A 175 16.21 3.56 7.77
N SER A 176 17.18 3.35 8.65
CA SER A 176 18.32 4.23 8.80
C SER A 176 19.60 3.44 8.59
N VAL A 177 20.30 3.75 7.50
CA VAL A 177 21.54 3.06 7.12
C VAL A 177 22.70 4.04 7.16
N SER A 178 23.86 3.58 7.63
CA SER A 178 25.07 4.38 7.67
C SER A 178 26.19 3.69 6.90
N PHE A 179 26.84 4.45 6.03
CA PHE A 179 27.96 3.99 5.22
C PHE A 179 29.19 4.85 5.48
N ALA A 180 30.35 4.21 5.52
CA ALA A 180 31.65 4.87 5.49
C ALA A 180 32.41 4.37 4.26
N ILE A 181 32.74 5.27 3.33
CA ILE A 181 33.44 4.94 2.09
C ILE A 181 34.69 5.81 1.93
N CYS A 182 35.60 5.39 1.06
CA CYS A 182 36.76 6.18 0.66
C CYS A 182 36.40 7.15 -0.48
N ASN A 183 37.16 8.25 -0.57
CA ASN A 183 37.05 9.18 -1.70
C ASN A 183 37.19 8.46 -3.06
N GLY A 184 36.26 8.72 -3.98
CA GLY A 184 36.16 8.07 -5.28
C GLY A 184 35.26 6.82 -5.30
N GLN A 185 34.72 6.39 -4.16
CA GLN A 185 33.66 5.37 -4.10
C GLN A 185 32.27 6.01 -4.09
N ASN A 186 31.23 5.18 -4.26
CA ASN A 186 29.84 5.59 -4.15
C ASN A 186 29.00 4.51 -3.45
N VAL A 187 27.81 4.91 -3.00
CA VAL A 187 26.76 4.06 -2.46
C VAL A 187 25.51 4.25 -3.30
N VAL A 188 24.80 3.17 -3.59
CA VAL A 188 23.50 3.19 -4.28
C VAL A 188 22.40 2.81 -3.29
N VAL A 189 21.37 3.64 -3.17
CA VAL A 189 20.19 3.39 -2.34
C VAL A 189 18.95 3.63 -3.20
N GLY A 190 18.18 2.57 -3.44
CA GLY A 190 17.07 2.61 -4.41
C GLY A 190 17.57 3.00 -5.81
N ASN A 191 17.05 4.12 -6.32
CA ASN A 191 17.44 4.69 -7.62
C ASN A 191 18.47 5.83 -7.49
N SER A 192 18.90 6.18 -6.27
CA SER A 192 19.83 7.26 -6.00
C SER A 192 21.25 6.75 -5.82
N THR A 193 22.24 7.54 -6.24
CA THR A 193 23.67 7.26 -6.04
C THR A 193 24.32 8.42 -5.32
N TYR A 194 25.08 8.13 -4.26
CA TYR A 194 25.74 9.13 -3.42
C TYR A 194 27.23 8.86 -3.30
N ASP A 195 28.03 9.92 -3.42
CA ASP A 195 29.49 9.89 -3.41
C ASP A 195 30.10 10.97 -2.51
N SER A 196 29.27 11.69 -1.75
CA SER A 196 29.65 12.82 -0.90
C SER A 196 29.12 12.64 0.53
N THR A 197 29.86 13.18 1.50
CA THR A 197 29.44 13.10 2.91
C THR A 197 28.14 13.86 3.10
N GLY A 198 27.14 13.24 3.71
CA GLY A 198 25.83 13.85 3.89
C GLY A 198 24.81 12.91 4.52
N VAL A 199 23.63 13.46 4.78
CA VAL A 199 22.43 12.70 5.14
C VAL A 199 21.44 12.85 3.99
N TYR A 200 21.01 11.72 3.43
CA TYR A 200 20.09 11.65 2.30
C TYR A 200 18.81 10.93 2.70
N SER A 201 17.70 11.28 2.05
CA SER A 201 16.40 10.64 2.26
C SER A 201 15.86 10.16 0.92
N ASP A 202 15.67 8.85 0.80
CA ASP A 202 15.12 8.21 -0.40
C ASP A 202 13.75 7.62 -0.09
N THR A 203 12.79 7.84 -0.99
CA THR A 203 11.50 7.15 -0.96
C THR A 203 11.56 5.96 -1.92
N LEU A 204 11.45 4.76 -1.38
CA LEU A 204 11.34 3.52 -2.15
C LEU A 204 9.86 3.26 -2.43
N VAL A 205 9.46 3.47 -3.69
CA VAL A 205 8.06 3.37 -4.09
C VAL A 205 7.66 1.90 -4.26
N ALA A 206 6.69 1.46 -3.47
CA ALA A 206 6.19 0.08 -3.55
C ALA A 206 4.95 0.00 -4.46
N ALA A 207 4.79 -1.12 -5.16
CA ALA A 207 3.64 -1.31 -6.06
C ALA A 207 2.27 -1.29 -5.34
N ASN A 208 2.25 -1.47 -4.02
CA ASN A 208 1.05 -1.39 -3.19
C ASN A 208 0.80 0.03 -2.61
N GLY A 209 1.67 0.99 -2.92
CA GLY A 209 1.61 2.36 -2.40
C GLY A 209 2.04 2.51 -0.93
N CYS A 210 2.44 1.45 -0.23
CA CYS A 210 3.16 1.59 1.04
C CYS A 210 4.62 1.90 0.71
N ASP A 211 4.97 3.17 0.52
CA ASP A 211 6.37 3.53 0.27
C ASP A 211 7.20 3.35 1.55
N SER A 212 8.51 3.16 1.41
CA SER A 212 9.45 3.15 2.53
C SER A 212 10.37 4.36 2.44
N ILE A 213 10.77 4.93 3.56
CA ILE A 213 11.74 6.04 3.60
C ILE A 213 13.06 5.50 4.15
N VAL A 214 14.11 5.56 3.33
CA VAL A 214 15.47 5.19 3.76
C VAL A 214 16.26 6.47 4.00
N THR A 215 16.71 6.66 5.24
CA THR A 215 17.65 7.74 5.59
C THR A 215 19.08 7.19 5.55
N THR A 216 19.90 7.75 4.67
CA THR A 216 21.29 7.33 4.46
C THR A 216 22.25 8.34 5.03
N THR A 217 23.02 7.97 6.06
CA THR A 217 24.15 8.79 6.54
C THR A 217 25.44 8.30 5.91
N LEU A 218 25.98 9.07 4.94
CA LEU A 218 27.22 8.75 4.23
C LEU A 218 28.38 9.57 4.79
N ASN A 219 29.48 8.89 5.14
CA ASN A 219 30.76 9.52 5.46
C ASN A 219 31.83 9.10 4.44
N VAL A 220 32.32 10.07 3.68
CA VAL A 220 33.39 9.88 2.69
C VAL A 220 34.71 10.34 3.30
N SER A 221 35.55 9.37 3.62
CA SER A 221 36.88 9.60 4.17
C SER A 221 37.90 9.83 3.05
N SER A 222 38.67 10.92 3.16
CA SER A 222 39.86 11.10 2.34
C SER A 222 41.02 10.33 2.96
N SER A 223 41.42 9.24 2.31
CA SER A 223 42.66 8.56 2.65
C SER A 223 43.83 9.45 2.26
N SER A 224 44.43 10.17 3.23
CA SER A 224 45.70 10.85 3.02
C SER A 224 46.82 9.81 3.03
N VAL A 225 47.38 9.53 1.85
CA VAL A 225 48.61 8.73 1.76
C VAL A 225 49.73 9.56 2.37
N SER A 226 50.20 9.16 3.55
CA SER A 226 51.34 9.80 4.21
C SER A 226 52.63 9.22 3.65
N ILE A 227 53.26 9.94 2.72
CA ILE A 227 54.59 9.60 2.21
C ILE A 227 55.61 10.13 3.22
N THR A 228 56.33 9.23 3.89
CA THR A 228 57.44 9.62 4.77
C THR A 228 58.75 9.45 4.02
N THR A 229 59.44 10.56 3.71
CA THR A 229 60.79 10.51 3.17
C THR A 229 61.80 10.42 4.32
N ASN A 230 62.45 9.26 4.45
CA ASN A 230 63.57 9.09 5.37
C ASN A 230 64.87 9.43 4.62
N ASN A 231 65.51 10.53 5.01
CA ASN A 231 66.86 10.85 4.53
C ASN A 231 67.86 10.02 5.33
N ILE A 232 68.50 9.05 4.69
CA ILE A 232 69.46 8.16 5.32
C ILE A 232 70.84 8.52 4.79
N THR A 233 71.73 8.93 5.69
CA THR A 233 73.14 9.16 5.38
C THR A 233 73.90 7.86 5.61
N LEU A 234 74.56 7.37 4.56
CA LEU A 234 75.42 6.19 4.60
C LEU A 234 76.88 6.65 4.66
N CYS A 235 77.71 5.99 5.48
CA CYS A 235 79.15 6.19 5.43
C CYS A 235 79.76 5.36 4.30
N ASP A 236 81.01 5.66 3.92
CA ASP A 236 81.69 4.92 2.84
C ASP A 236 81.85 3.44 3.20
N GLY A 237 81.37 2.58 2.30
CA GLY A 237 81.30 1.13 2.48
C GLY A 237 80.00 0.61 3.13
N ASP A 238 79.09 1.49 3.56
CA ASP A 238 77.81 1.07 4.12
C ASP A 238 76.77 0.73 3.03
N SER A 239 75.80 -0.09 3.43
CA SER A 239 74.63 -0.40 2.61
C SER A 239 73.35 -0.38 3.44
N ILE A 240 72.22 -0.11 2.78
CA ILE A 240 70.90 -0.25 3.36
C ILE A 240 69.99 -1.11 2.47
N VAL A 241 69.17 -1.93 3.12
CA VAL A 241 68.17 -2.75 2.46
C VAL A 241 66.79 -2.11 2.62
N VAL A 242 66.13 -1.81 1.50
CA VAL A 242 64.74 -1.35 1.48
C VAL A 242 63.92 -2.38 0.71
N ASN A 243 63.03 -3.08 1.42
CA ASN A 243 62.35 -4.30 0.95
C ASN A 243 63.36 -5.34 0.46
N SER A 244 63.35 -5.67 -0.84
CA SER A 244 64.24 -6.67 -1.45
C SER A 244 65.44 -6.04 -2.18
N ASN A 245 65.60 -4.71 -2.14
CA ASN A 245 66.64 -3.99 -2.86
C ASN A 245 67.74 -3.51 -1.90
N VAL A 246 69.00 -3.63 -2.35
CA VAL A 246 70.18 -3.16 -1.60
C VAL A 246 70.71 -1.89 -2.26
N TYR A 247 70.88 -0.83 -1.48
CA TYR A 247 71.46 0.45 -1.88
C TYR A 247 72.79 0.65 -1.17
N ASN A 248 73.85 0.92 -1.92
CA ASN A 248 75.19 1.12 -1.38
C ASN A 248 75.56 2.61 -1.43
N SER A 249 76.42 3.06 -0.51
CA SER A 249 77.11 4.34 -0.66
C SER A 249 77.94 4.33 -1.95
N SER A 250 77.82 5.37 -2.78
CA SER A 250 78.79 5.60 -3.86
C SER A 250 80.06 6.21 -3.29
N ALA A 251 81.22 5.65 -3.64
CA ALA A 251 82.53 6.23 -3.36
C ALA A 251 82.74 7.60 -4.03
#